data_AF-A0A179FJ47-F1
#
_entry.id   AF-A0A179FJ47-F1
#
_cell.length_a   1.000
_cell.length_b   1.000
_cell.length_c   1.000
_cell.angle_alpha   90.00
_cell.angle_beta   90.00
_cell.angle_gamma   90.00
#
_symmetry.space_group_name_H-M   'P 1'
#
loop_
_entity.id
_entity.type
_entity.pdbx_description
1 polymer ?
#
loop_
_entity_poly.entity_id
_entity_poly.type
_entity_poly.pdbx_seq_one_letter_code
_entity_poly.pdbx_strand_id
1 'polypeptide(L)'
;MSVQSQIIEAAATQDELLKVLSDTDHASPALKEQLKLVEDLRTHLRNSDHALKQLKTKRELNLKQHEKYRDSHVRRFMYKATGNREKFAEKASNGEQEYFDVLQQAQQENNQNAAVKQQLEDASRSRDELQSLSEVHDNAQRQLDDIYARIFNGQTEGFPEEDECESRCNGMLATYRECRGKWEAENSAMQALSAAIKSMDESIRHINSALSYSRWDMFGGGTMADAMERNALAKSDHAAMQAQLQVSKAQKASPFVQSLPNFNINHGHIFSDVFFDNIFTDMRFHEEIKRAAGELQRAEGAVKNELTKTKERQSALGTELSQRENELKRTREELQKIRSEIFEKVLNERGEKGAESKAVEV
;
A
#
# COMPACT_ATOMS: atom_id res chain seq x y z
N MET A 1 50.20 -5.48 0.37
CA MET A 1 50.36 -4.15 -0.25
C MET A 1 50.04 -3.11 0.82
N SER A 2 50.83 -2.02 0.93
CA SER A 2 50.53 -0.95 1.89
C SER A 2 49.26 -0.20 1.46
N VAL A 3 48.55 0.41 2.42
CA VAL A 3 47.34 1.22 2.16
C VAL A 3 47.63 2.29 1.09
N GLN A 4 48.77 2.99 1.19
CA GLN A 4 49.20 3.99 0.20
C GLN A 4 49.35 3.41 -1.22
N SER A 5 49.89 2.20 -1.37
CA SER A 5 50.03 1.57 -2.70
C SER A 5 48.68 1.19 -3.32
N GLN A 6 47.70 0.78 -2.49
CA GLN A 6 46.35 0.45 -2.97
C GLN A 6 45.56 1.72 -3.34
N ILE A 7 45.72 2.79 -2.57
CA ILE A 7 45.16 4.12 -2.89
C ILE A 7 45.64 4.59 -4.27
N ILE A 8 46.94 4.49 -4.52
CA ILE A 8 47.54 4.90 -5.80
C ILE A 8 46.96 4.09 -6.98
N GLU A 9 46.78 2.78 -6.81
CA GLU A 9 46.24 1.91 -7.85
C GLU A 9 44.76 2.20 -8.13
N ALA A 10 43.98 2.52 -7.10
CA ALA A 10 42.54 2.74 -7.21
C ALA A 10 42.13 4.17 -7.60
N ALA A 11 43.04 5.15 -7.51
CA ALA A 11 42.72 6.58 -7.66
C ALA A 11 41.99 6.95 -8.94
N ALA A 12 42.47 6.50 -10.10
CA ALA A 12 41.84 6.82 -11.39
C ALA A 12 40.40 6.28 -11.47
N THR A 13 40.20 5.05 -10.98
CA THR A 13 38.88 4.40 -10.92
C THR A 13 37.94 5.13 -9.95
N GLN A 14 38.45 5.58 -8.80
CA GLN A 14 37.66 6.39 -7.85
C GLN A 14 37.14 7.67 -8.50
N ASP A 15 38.00 8.44 -9.17
CA ASP A 15 37.60 9.71 -9.80
C ASP A 15 36.52 9.50 -10.86
N GLU A 16 36.66 8.46 -11.68
CA GLU A 16 35.64 8.08 -12.68
C GLU A 16 34.30 7.73 -12.00
N LEU A 17 34.32 6.93 -10.94
CA LEU A 17 33.12 6.52 -10.21
C LEU A 17 32.43 7.71 -9.51
N LEU A 18 33.19 8.61 -8.87
CA LEU A 18 32.65 9.81 -8.23
C LEU A 18 31.97 10.72 -9.25
N LYS A 19 32.54 10.84 -10.45
CA LYS A 19 31.92 11.59 -11.54
C LYS A 19 30.59 10.97 -11.99
N VAL A 20 30.56 9.65 -12.19
CA VAL A 20 29.32 8.93 -12.53
C VAL A 20 28.25 9.12 -11.44
N LEU A 21 28.62 9.03 -10.17
CA LEU A 21 27.70 9.24 -9.06
C LEU A 21 27.13 10.66 -9.06
N SER A 22 27.97 11.68 -9.26
CA SER A 22 27.53 13.08 -9.39
C SER A 22 26.57 13.28 -10.57
N ASP A 23 26.88 12.72 -11.73
CA ASP A 23 26.05 12.87 -12.94
C ASP A 23 24.68 12.17 -12.78
N THR A 24 24.59 11.17 -11.89
CA THR A 24 23.39 10.32 -11.72
C THR A 24 22.64 10.53 -10.40
N ASP A 25 23.09 11.42 -9.52
CA ASP A 25 22.52 11.63 -8.16
C ASP A 25 21.01 11.98 -8.16
N HIS A 26 20.56 12.65 -9.22
CA HIS A 26 19.16 13.03 -9.40
C HIS A 26 18.22 11.87 -9.75
N ALA A 27 18.76 10.71 -10.18
CA ALA A 27 17.98 9.62 -10.74
C ALA A 27 17.04 8.97 -9.72
N SER A 28 17.54 8.67 -8.52
CA SER A 28 16.77 7.95 -7.48
C SER A 28 15.59 8.76 -6.91
N PRO A 29 15.74 10.06 -6.56
CA PRO A 29 14.60 10.90 -6.18
C PRO A 29 13.58 11.07 -7.30
N ALA A 30 14.04 11.35 -8.53
CA ALA A 30 13.17 11.54 -9.69
C ALA A 30 12.38 10.25 -10.02
N LEU A 31 13.02 9.08 -9.93
CA LEU A 31 12.35 7.78 -10.10
C LEU A 31 11.22 7.59 -9.09
N LYS A 32 11.45 7.96 -7.82
CA LYS A 32 10.43 7.85 -6.77
C LYS A 32 9.21 8.73 -7.04
N GLU A 33 9.42 9.95 -7.54
CA GLU A 33 8.33 10.84 -7.95
C GLU A 33 7.59 10.27 -9.17
N GLN A 34 8.34 9.76 -10.14
CA GLN A 34 7.77 9.19 -11.35
C GLN A 34 6.93 7.94 -11.09
N LEU A 35 7.34 7.09 -10.15
CA LEU A 35 6.56 5.93 -9.72
C LEU A 35 5.20 6.33 -9.13
N LYS A 36 5.16 7.40 -8.33
CA LYS A 36 3.90 7.94 -7.79
C LYS A 36 2.99 8.46 -8.91
N LEU A 37 3.53 9.22 -9.85
CA LEU A 37 2.77 9.71 -11.01
C LEU A 37 2.15 8.56 -11.82
N VAL A 38 2.93 7.51 -12.07
CA VAL A 38 2.44 6.30 -12.76
C VAL A 38 1.31 5.62 -11.97
N GLU A 39 1.41 5.54 -10.65
CA GLU A 39 0.36 4.98 -9.78
C GLU A 39 -0.93 5.82 -9.81
N ASP A 40 -0.81 7.14 -9.73
CA ASP A 40 -1.93 8.08 -9.80
C ASP A 40 -2.64 7.99 -11.15
N LEU A 41 -1.88 7.99 -12.26
CA LEU A 41 -2.42 7.84 -13.61
C LEU A 41 -3.12 6.48 -13.81
N ARG A 42 -2.59 5.39 -13.24
CA ARG A 42 -3.26 4.08 -13.25
C ARG A 42 -4.57 4.10 -12.48
N THR A 43 -4.62 4.82 -11.37
CA THR A 43 -5.85 4.98 -10.58
C THR A 43 -6.89 5.80 -11.32
N HIS A 44 -6.50 6.92 -11.93
CA HIS A 44 -7.34 7.72 -12.81
C HIS A 44 -7.89 6.90 -13.98
N LEU A 45 -7.03 6.10 -14.60
CA LEU A 45 -7.43 5.23 -15.71
C LEU A 45 -8.49 4.20 -15.30
N ARG A 46 -8.32 3.55 -14.15
CA ARG A 46 -9.31 2.60 -13.61
C ARG A 46 -10.66 3.25 -13.33
N ASN A 47 -10.65 4.47 -12.77
CA ASN A 47 -11.87 5.23 -12.49
C ASN A 47 -12.58 5.63 -13.79
N SER A 48 -11.81 6.09 -14.78
CA SER A 48 -12.33 6.44 -16.11
C SER A 48 -12.91 5.22 -16.85
N ASP A 49 -12.22 4.07 -16.82
CA ASP A 49 -12.71 2.81 -17.39
C ASP A 49 -14.03 2.36 -16.73
N HIS A 50 -14.15 2.54 -15.41
CA HIS A 50 -15.39 2.28 -14.69
C HIS A 50 -16.51 3.25 -15.08
N ALA A 51 -16.21 4.54 -15.21
CA ALA A 51 -17.16 5.56 -15.68
C ALA A 51 -17.66 5.26 -17.10
N LEU A 52 -16.77 4.90 -18.02
CA LEU A 52 -17.11 4.46 -19.38
C LEU A 52 -18.03 3.24 -19.37
N LYS A 53 -17.80 2.27 -18.48
CA LYS A 53 -18.68 1.09 -18.33
C LYS A 53 -20.07 1.47 -17.84
N GLN A 54 -20.18 2.41 -16.90
CA GLN A 54 -21.47 2.93 -16.43
C GLN A 54 -22.20 3.72 -17.52
N LEU A 55 -21.50 4.61 -18.23
CA LEU A 55 -22.05 5.39 -19.33
C LEU A 55 -22.51 4.50 -20.47
N LYS A 56 -21.78 3.43 -20.80
CA LYS A 56 -22.22 2.41 -21.77
C LYS A 56 -23.53 1.76 -21.36
N THR A 57 -23.66 1.39 -20.09
CA THR A 57 -24.89 0.78 -19.55
C THR A 57 -26.07 1.76 -19.59
N LYS A 58 -25.85 3.02 -19.18
CA LYS A 58 -26.85 4.10 -19.27
C LYS A 58 -27.28 4.37 -20.72
N ARG A 59 -26.32 4.40 -21.65
CA ARG A 59 -26.57 4.58 -23.08
C ARG A 59 -27.48 3.50 -23.64
N GLU A 60 -27.21 2.24 -23.31
CA GLU A 60 -28.03 1.10 -23.74
C GLU A 60 -29.45 1.14 -23.15
N LEU A 61 -29.59 1.58 -21.89
CA LEU A 61 -30.89 1.79 -21.25
C LEU A 61 -31.68 2.92 -21.93
N ASN A 62 -31.05 4.08 -22.12
CA ASN A 62 -31.67 5.26 -22.73
C ASN A 62 -32.03 5.00 -24.20
N LEU A 63 -31.19 4.26 -24.95
CA LEU A 63 -31.51 3.83 -26.31
C LEU A 63 -32.79 2.98 -26.35
N LYS A 64 -32.87 1.94 -25.50
CA LYS A 64 -34.07 1.09 -25.39
C LYS A 64 -35.31 1.89 -24.98
N GLN A 65 -35.14 2.89 -24.11
CA GLN A 65 -36.24 3.76 -23.68
C GLN A 65 -36.69 4.65 -24.84
N HIS A 66 -35.77 5.29 -25.54
CA HIS A 66 -36.03 6.11 -26.72
C HIS A 66 -36.75 5.30 -27.81
N GLU A 67 -36.25 4.10 -28.17
CA GLU A 67 -36.89 3.18 -29.13
C GLU A 67 -38.32 2.80 -28.72
N LYS A 68 -38.56 2.51 -27.44
CA LYS A 68 -39.90 2.18 -26.91
C LYS A 68 -40.91 3.30 -27.09
N TYR A 69 -40.51 4.57 -27.01
CA TYR A 69 -41.41 5.71 -27.21
C TYR A 69 -41.50 6.13 -28.68
N ARG A 70 -40.42 5.99 -29.46
CA ARG A 70 -40.42 6.28 -30.90
C ARG A 70 -41.33 5.30 -31.68
N ASP A 71 -41.17 4.00 -31.44
CA ASP A 71 -41.72 2.93 -32.30
C ASP A 71 -43.04 2.31 -31.78
N SER A 72 -43.49 2.64 -30.57
CA SER A 72 -44.69 2.03 -30.00
C SER A 72 -46.00 2.69 -30.45
N HIS A 73 -46.65 2.09 -31.43
CA HIS A 73 -48.00 2.47 -31.88
C HIS A 73 -49.08 2.31 -30.80
N VAL A 74 -48.97 1.28 -29.94
CA VAL A 74 -49.91 1.01 -28.85
C VAL A 74 -49.86 2.10 -27.77
N ARG A 75 -48.65 2.51 -27.36
CA ARG A 75 -48.48 3.62 -26.40
C ARG A 75 -48.98 4.93 -26.99
N ARG A 76 -48.61 5.22 -28.25
CA ARG A 76 -49.09 6.41 -28.97
C ARG A 76 -50.62 6.46 -29.02
N PHE A 77 -51.28 5.32 -29.26
CA PHE A 77 -52.74 5.21 -29.27
C PHE A 77 -53.35 5.40 -27.87
N MET A 78 -52.80 4.77 -26.83
CA MET A 78 -53.27 4.90 -25.44
C MET A 78 -53.18 6.35 -24.92
N TYR A 79 -52.06 7.03 -25.17
CA TYR A 79 -51.88 8.45 -24.81
C TYR A 79 -52.80 9.38 -25.62
N LYS A 80 -53.13 9.01 -26.87
CA LYS A 80 -54.11 9.70 -27.70
C LYS A 80 -55.55 9.51 -27.19
N ALA A 81 -55.92 8.30 -26.74
CA ALA A 81 -57.26 7.97 -26.25
C ALA A 81 -57.55 8.58 -24.86
N THR A 82 -56.52 8.76 -24.04
CA THR A 82 -56.63 9.38 -22.70
C THR A 82 -56.48 10.91 -22.71
N GLY A 83 -56.35 11.54 -23.89
CA GLY A 83 -56.20 12.99 -24.03
C GLY A 83 -54.81 13.56 -23.68
N ASN A 84 -53.83 12.71 -23.35
CA ASN A 84 -52.49 13.11 -22.87
C ASN A 84 -51.43 13.11 -24.00
N ARG A 85 -51.71 13.70 -25.17
CA ARG A 85 -50.76 13.70 -26.31
C ARG A 85 -49.47 14.48 -26.02
N GLU A 86 -49.58 15.62 -25.35
CA GLU A 86 -48.43 16.47 -25.00
C GLU A 86 -47.44 15.72 -24.10
N LYS A 87 -47.93 15.00 -23.09
CA LYS A 87 -47.10 14.18 -22.19
C LYS A 87 -46.35 13.04 -22.91
N PHE A 88 -46.87 12.54 -24.03
CA PHE A 88 -46.17 11.53 -24.83
C PHE A 88 -45.04 12.16 -25.65
N ALA A 89 -45.29 13.33 -26.26
CA ALA A 89 -44.27 14.07 -27.00
C ALA A 89 -43.14 14.55 -26.08
N GLU A 90 -43.49 15.05 -24.89
CA GLU A 90 -42.55 15.44 -23.84
C GLU A 90 -41.66 14.25 -23.41
N LYS A 91 -42.24 13.08 -23.12
CA LYS A 91 -41.46 11.88 -22.75
C LYS A 91 -40.56 11.37 -23.87
N ALA A 92 -40.98 11.48 -25.12
CA ALA A 92 -40.16 11.10 -26.27
C ALA A 92 -38.98 12.06 -26.45
N SER A 93 -39.23 13.38 -26.34
CA SER A 93 -38.21 14.43 -26.40
C SER A 93 -37.20 14.32 -25.27
N ASN A 94 -37.66 14.11 -24.03
CA ASN A 94 -36.78 13.95 -22.87
C ASN A 94 -35.89 12.70 -23.02
N GLY A 95 -36.43 11.59 -23.52
CA GLY A 95 -35.63 10.39 -23.77
C GLY A 95 -34.59 10.55 -24.88
N GLU A 96 -34.84 11.38 -25.88
CA GLU A 96 -33.87 11.75 -26.91
C GLU A 96 -32.75 12.61 -26.33
N GLN A 97 -33.08 13.64 -25.54
CA GLN A 97 -32.11 14.48 -24.84
C GLN A 97 -31.22 13.65 -23.91
N GLU A 98 -31.81 12.82 -23.03
CA GLU A 98 -31.08 11.94 -22.11
C GLU A 98 -30.14 10.95 -22.85
N TYR A 99 -30.49 10.52 -24.06
CA TYR A 99 -29.62 9.68 -24.88
C TYR A 99 -28.43 10.47 -25.43
N PHE A 100 -28.67 11.65 -26.01
CA PHE A 100 -27.61 12.52 -26.55
C PHE A 100 -26.67 13.03 -25.46
N ASP A 101 -27.18 13.37 -24.29
CA ASP A 101 -26.38 13.80 -23.14
C ASP A 101 -25.41 12.70 -22.69
N VAL A 102 -25.91 11.46 -22.57
CA VAL A 102 -25.07 10.31 -22.22
C VAL A 102 -24.04 10.00 -23.32
N LEU A 103 -24.39 10.20 -24.60
CA LEU A 103 -23.47 10.04 -25.71
C LEU A 103 -22.34 11.09 -25.66
N GLN A 104 -22.67 12.35 -25.40
CA GLN A 104 -21.70 13.43 -25.25
C GLN A 104 -20.76 13.17 -24.06
N GLN A 105 -21.31 12.78 -22.91
CA GLN A 105 -20.53 12.41 -21.72
C GLN A 105 -19.58 11.24 -22.03
N ALA A 106 -20.05 10.20 -22.72
CA ALA A 106 -19.22 9.07 -23.11
C ALA A 106 -18.09 9.49 -24.05
N GLN A 107 -18.34 10.39 -25.00
CA GLN A 107 -17.31 10.90 -25.90
C GLN A 107 -16.25 11.71 -25.15
N GLN A 108 -16.68 12.60 -24.24
CA GLN A 108 -15.78 13.40 -23.42
C GLN A 108 -14.90 12.50 -22.53
N GLU A 109 -15.52 11.54 -21.84
CA GLU A 109 -14.81 10.58 -21.00
C GLU A 109 -13.82 9.73 -21.83
N ASN A 110 -14.20 9.32 -23.05
CA ASN A 110 -13.31 8.54 -23.91
C ASN A 110 -12.08 9.36 -24.37
N ASN A 111 -12.25 10.64 -24.66
CA ASN A 111 -11.14 11.54 -24.96
C ASN A 111 -10.22 11.73 -23.75
N GLN A 112 -10.79 11.89 -22.55
CA GLN A 112 -10.01 11.98 -21.30
C GLN A 112 -9.25 10.68 -21.02
N ASN A 113 -9.91 9.52 -21.17
CA ASN A 113 -9.30 8.20 -21.02
C ASN A 113 -8.12 8.01 -21.98
N ALA A 114 -8.27 8.40 -23.25
CA ALA A 114 -7.21 8.34 -24.24
C ALA A 114 -6.02 9.24 -23.88
N ALA A 115 -6.28 10.47 -23.40
CA ALA A 115 -5.24 11.37 -22.94
C ALA A 115 -4.47 10.80 -21.72
N VAL A 116 -5.18 10.23 -20.74
CA VAL A 116 -4.57 9.59 -19.56
C VAL A 116 -3.74 8.37 -19.96
N LYS A 117 -4.19 7.57 -20.94
CA LYS A 117 -3.41 6.44 -21.47
C LYS A 117 -2.11 6.92 -22.09
N GLN A 118 -2.14 7.97 -22.92
CA GLN A 118 -0.94 8.53 -23.52
C GLN A 118 0.03 9.07 -22.45
N GLN A 119 -0.47 9.83 -21.47
CA GLN A 119 0.34 10.30 -20.35
C GLN A 119 0.96 9.14 -19.55
N LEU A 120 0.23 8.05 -19.36
CA LEU A 120 0.74 6.87 -18.66
C LEU A 120 1.85 6.17 -19.46
N GLU A 121 1.74 6.11 -20.78
CA GLU A 121 2.81 5.59 -21.65
C GLU A 121 4.08 6.44 -21.57
N ASP A 122 3.95 7.76 -21.72
CA ASP A 122 5.07 8.69 -21.64
C ASP A 122 5.71 8.65 -20.24
N ALA A 123 4.88 8.63 -19.19
CA ALA A 123 5.36 8.52 -17.83
C ALA A 123 6.06 7.17 -17.56
N SER A 124 5.59 6.09 -18.17
CA SER A 124 6.21 4.77 -18.06
C SER A 124 7.56 4.71 -18.77
N ARG A 125 7.72 5.37 -19.91
CA ARG A 125 9.03 5.48 -20.60
C ARG A 125 10.04 6.25 -19.76
N SER A 126 9.65 7.41 -19.25
CA SER A 126 10.52 8.20 -18.35
C SER A 126 10.88 7.43 -17.08
N ARG A 127 9.96 6.62 -16.52
CA ARG A 127 10.28 5.70 -15.42
C ARG A 127 11.38 4.72 -15.80
N ASP A 128 11.29 4.08 -16.98
CA ASP A 128 12.28 3.09 -17.41
C ASP A 128 13.67 3.71 -17.62
N GLU A 129 13.72 4.92 -18.19
CA GLU A 129 14.95 5.69 -18.33
C GLU A 129 15.57 6.01 -16.95
N LEU A 130 14.77 6.56 -16.02
CA LEU A 130 15.22 6.87 -14.66
C LEU A 130 15.64 5.62 -13.89
N GLN A 131 14.97 4.49 -14.11
CA GLN A 131 15.34 3.21 -13.53
C GLN A 131 16.71 2.76 -14.03
N SER A 132 16.96 2.81 -15.34
CA SER A 132 18.27 2.46 -15.90
C SER A 132 19.39 3.36 -15.34
N LEU A 133 19.11 4.65 -15.16
CA LEU A 133 20.06 5.60 -14.59
C LEU A 133 20.34 5.33 -13.11
N SER A 134 19.31 4.97 -12.34
CA SER A 134 19.42 4.55 -10.95
C SER A 134 20.22 3.25 -10.82
N GLU A 135 20.05 2.29 -11.74
CA GLU A 135 20.86 1.07 -11.78
C GLU A 135 22.35 1.36 -12.06
N VAL A 136 22.65 2.33 -12.94
CA VAL A 136 24.03 2.81 -13.17
C VAL A 136 24.60 3.45 -11.91
N HIS A 137 23.84 4.32 -11.24
CA HIS A 137 24.23 4.96 -9.99
C HIS A 137 24.54 3.92 -8.91
N ASP A 138 23.64 2.96 -8.71
CA ASP A 138 23.80 1.88 -7.72
C ASP A 138 25.02 1.01 -8.01
N ASN A 139 25.31 0.73 -9.28
CA ASN A 139 26.49 -0.04 -9.67
C ASN A 139 27.77 0.75 -9.38
N ALA A 140 27.81 2.03 -9.73
CA ALA A 140 28.96 2.89 -9.43
C ALA A 140 29.20 2.98 -7.91
N GLN A 141 28.13 3.09 -7.12
CA GLN A 141 28.22 3.12 -5.66
C GLN A 141 28.80 1.82 -5.11
N ARG A 142 28.34 0.65 -5.59
CA ARG A 142 28.87 -0.65 -5.17
C ARG A 142 30.36 -0.81 -5.49
N GLN A 143 30.78 -0.39 -6.68
CA GLN A 143 32.19 -0.46 -7.06
C GLN A 143 33.06 0.46 -6.18
N LEU A 144 32.55 1.64 -5.84
CA LEU A 144 33.23 2.56 -4.94
C LEU A 144 33.31 2.00 -3.51
N ASP A 145 32.21 1.42 -3.01
CA ASP A 145 32.15 0.75 -1.71
C ASP A 145 33.14 -0.42 -1.66
N ASP A 146 33.26 -1.22 -2.73
CA ASP A 146 34.22 -2.32 -2.83
C ASP A 146 35.69 -1.85 -2.81
N ILE A 147 35.99 -0.72 -3.46
CA ILE A 147 37.33 -0.10 -3.40
C ILE A 147 37.63 0.32 -1.96
N TYR A 148 36.70 1.05 -1.33
CA TYR A 148 36.89 1.50 0.03
C TYR A 148 36.99 0.35 1.03
N ALA A 149 36.17 -0.69 0.89
CA ALA A 149 36.22 -1.88 1.73
C ALA A 149 37.48 -2.72 1.53
N ARG A 150 38.26 -2.53 0.45
CA ARG A 150 39.58 -3.15 0.30
C ARG A 150 40.68 -2.33 0.95
N ILE A 151 40.59 -1.00 0.85
CA ILE A 151 41.64 -0.07 1.25
C ILE A 151 41.56 0.28 2.74
N PHE A 152 40.35 0.52 3.25
CA PHE A 152 40.08 1.02 4.60
C PHE A 152 39.49 -0.07 5.53
N ASN A 153 39.77 -1.34 5.28
CA ASN A 153 39.24 -2.41 6.13
C ASN A 153 40.07 -2.56 7.41
N GLY A 154 39.46 -2.24 8.55
CA GLY A 154 40.13 -2.30 9.84
C GLY A 154 40.84 -0.98 10.16
N GLN A 155 41.91 -1.03 10.94
CA GLN A 155 42.67 0.18 11.29
C GLN A 155 43.44 0.69 10.08
N THR A 156 43.10 1.89 9.62
CA THR A 156 43.77 2.54 8.50
C THR A 156 45.08 3.18 8.99
N GLU A 157 46.19 2.47 8.81
CA GLU A 157 47.53 2.95 9.20
C GLU A 157 47.82 4.35 8.64
N GLY A 158 48.06 5.31 9.54
CA GLY A 158 48.36 6.71 9.21
C GLY A 158 47.14 7.64 9.10
N PHE A 159 45.91 7.12 9.21
CA PHE A 159 44.68 7.89 9.04
C PHE A 159 43.62 7.61 10.13
N PRO A 160 43.90 7.88 11.42
CA PRO A 160 42.97 7.60 12.52
C PRO A 160 41.63 8.37 12.43
N GLU A 161 41.63 9.53 11.76
CA GLU A 161 40.42 10.33 11.52
C GLU A 161 39.39 9.59 10.65
N GLU A 162 39.85 8.70 9.76
CA GLU A 162 38.99 7.86 8.92
C GLU A 162 38.35 6.75 9.75
N ASP A 163 39.14 6.06 10.58
CA ASP A 163 38.66 5.01 11.49
C ASP A 163 37.58 5.53 12.46
N GLU A 164 37.79 6.73 13.02
CA GLU A 164 36.80 7.39 13.89
C GLU A 164 35.50 7.70 13.15
N CYS A 165 35.61 8.19 11.91
CA CYS A 165 34.46 8.49 11.08
C CYS A 165 33.70 7.22 10.66
N GLU A 166 34.40 6.16 10.30
CA GLU A 166 33.82 4.86 9.96
C GLU A 166 33.07 4.27 11.16
N SER A 167 33.68 4.29 12.35
CA SER A 167 33.04 3.83 13.60
C SER A 167 31.73 4.58 13.88
N ARG A 168 31.73 5.90 13.71
CA ARG A 168 30.53 6.74 13.87
C ARG A 168 29.46 6.41 12.83
N CYS A 169 29.84 6.25 11.56
CA CYS A 169 28.92 5.85 10.48
C CYS A 169 28.29 4.48 10.76
N ASN A 170 29.10 3.50 11.19
CA ASN A 170 28.63 2.16 11.58
C ASN A 170 27.67 2.21 12.78
N GLY A 171 27.95 3.07 13.77
CA GLY A 171 27.05 3.35 14.88
C GLY A 171 25.70 3.90 14.42
N MET A 172 25.70 4.88 13.51
CA MET A 172 24.47 5.44 12.93
C MET A 172 23.70 4.44 12.08
N LEU A 173 24.41 3.57 11.34
CA LEU A 173 23.78 2.51 10.56
C LEU A 173 23.06 1.49 11.46
N ALA A 174 23.67 1.15 12.60
CA ALA A 174 23.06 0.25 13.58
C ALA A 174 21.78 0.85 14.18
N THR A 175 21.81 2.12 14.60
CA THR A 175 20.61 2.79 15.16
C THR A 175 19.51 2.97 14.11
N TYR A 176 19.86 3.31 12.86
CA TYR A 176 18.92 3.35 11.75
C TYR A 176 18.26 1.99 11.52
N ARG A 177 19.04 0.90 11.46
CA ARG A 177 18.51 -0.46 11.25
C ARG A 177 17.58 -0.89 12.37
N GLU A 178 17.92 -0.57 13.62
CA GLU A 178 17.06 -0.84 14.77
C GLU A 178 15.73 -0.09 14.67
N CYS A 179 15.76 1.22 14.38
CA CYS A 179 14.57 2.04 14.21
C CYS A 179 13.70 1.54 13.04
N ARG A 180 14.32 1.20 11.91
CA ARG A 180 13.65 0.63 10.74
C ARG A 180 12.96 -0.69 11.07
N GLY A 181 13.64 -1.58 11.80
CA GLY A 181 13.05 -2.85 12.24
C GLY A 181 11.80 -2.65 13.11
N LYS A 182 11.83 -1.68 14.04
CA LYS A 182 10.65 -1.30 14.86
C LYS A 182 9.52 -0.75 13.99
N TRP A 183 9.83 0.11 13.01
CA TRP A 183 8.84 0.66 12.10
C TRP A 183 8.19 -0.41 11.21
N GLU A 184 8.99 -1.33 10.65
CA GLU A 184 8.51 -2.44 9.83
C GLU A 184 7.61 -3.40 10.64
N ALA A 185 7.97 -3.65 11.90
CA ALA A 185 7.16 -4.42 12.85
C ALA A 185 5.78 -3.77 13.10
N GLU A 186 5.73 -2.47 13.40
CA GLU A 186 4.45 -1.75 13.58
C GLU A 186 3.65 -1.68 12.27
N ASN A 187 4.31 -1.53 11.12
CA ASN A 187 3.64 -1.56 9.81
C ASN A 187 3.00 -2.92 9.52
N SER A 188 3.71 -4.02 9.82
CA SER A 188 3.17 -5.39 9.72
C SER A 188 1.98 -5.59 10.67
N ALA A 189 2.07 -5.08 11.90
CA ALA A 189 0.96 -5.12 12.86
C ALA A 189 -0.27 -4.34 12.34
N MET A 190 -0.07 -3.15 11.76
CA MET A 190 -1.12 -2.33 11.17
C MET A 190 -1.84 -3.04 10.01
N GLN A 191 -1.10 -3.72 9.13
CA GLN A 191 -1.66 -4.50 8.02
C GLN A 191 -2.51 -5.67 8.55
N ALA A 192 -2.01 -6.41 9.53
CA ALA A 192 -2.71 -7.51 10.15
C ALA A 192 -4.00 -7.05 10.88
N LEU A 193 -3.94 -5.96 11.65
CA LEU A 193 -5.12 -5.37 12.29
C LEU A 193 -6.15 -4.87 11.26
N SER A 194 -5.71 -4.28 10.16
CA SER A 194 -6.61 -3.86 9.07
C SER A 194 -7.31 -5.05 8.42
N ALA A 195 -6.61 -6.19 8.24
CA ALA A 195 -7.21 -7.43 7.77
C ALA A 195 -8.16 -8.05 8.80
N ALA A 196 -7.85 -7.94 10.09
CA ALA A 196 -8.71 -8.38 11.17
C ALA A 196 -10.05 -7.61 11.17
N ILE A 197 -10.02 -6.29 11.00
CA ILE A 197 -11.24 -5.46 10.91
C ILE A 197 -12.12 -5.91 9.76
N LYS A 198 -11.56 -6.13 8.56
CA LYS A 198 -12.32 -6.63 7.40
C LYS A 198 -13.01 -7.97 7.70
N SER A 199 -12.30 -8.87 8.37
CA SER A 199 -12.82 -10.18 8.77
C SER A 199 -13.91 -10.05 9.84
N MET A 200 -13.78 -9.09 10.77
CA MET A 200 -14.83 -8.78 11.75
C MET A 200 -16.07 -8.15 11.09
N ASP A 201 -15.90 -7.23 10.13
CA ASP A 201 -17.01 -6.66 9.36
C ASP A 201 -17.77 -7.76 8.59
N GLU A 202 -17.07 -8.74 8.02
CA GLU A 202 -17.67 -9.95 7.42
C GLU A 202 -18.43 -10.78 8.45
N SER A 203 -17.82 -11.06 9.60
CA SER A 203 -18.44 -11.82 10.68
C SER A 203 -19.72 -11.17 11.18
N ILE A 204 -19.70 -9.84 11.38
CA ILE A 204 -20.84 -9.03 11.83
C ILE A 204 -21.95 -9.00 10.77
N ARG A 205 -21.63 -8.92 9.48
CA ARG A 205 -22.64 -9.03 8.41
C ARG A 205 -23.36 -10.38 8.43
N HIS A 206 -22.60 -11.46 8.65
CA HIS A 206 -23.16 -12.81 8.70
C HIS A 206 -23.99 -13.06 9.97
N ILE A 207 -23.55 -12.60 11.14
CA ILE A 207 -24.34 -12.77 12.38
C ILE A 207 -25.62 -11.93 12.35
N ASN A 208 -25.61 -10.76 11.72
CA ASN A 208 -26.83 -9.96 11.52
C ASN A 208 -27.80 -10.64 10.54
N SER A 209 -27.29 -11.37 9.55
CA SER A 209 -28.10 -12.20 8.66
C SER A 209 -28.73 -13.35 9.44
N ALA A 210 -27.96 -14.03 10.29
CA ALA A 210 -28.46 -15.06 11.20
C ALA A 210 -29.55 -14.52 12.14
N LEU A 211 -29.36 -13.34 12.74
CA LEU A 211 -30.41 -12.66 13.54
C LEU A 211 -31.69 -12.40 12.75
N SER A 212 -31.58 -12.11 11.47
CA SER A 212 -32.72 -11.82 10.60
C SER A 212 -33.47 -13.11 10.26
N TYR A 213 -32.77 -14.20 9.99
CA TYR A 213 -33.34 -15.53 9.80
C TYR A 213 -33.97 -16.07 11.10
N SER A 214 -33.30 -15.93 12.23
CA SER A 214 -33.79 -16.28 13.57
C SER A 214 -35.10 -15.56 13.92
N ARG A 215 -35.20 -14.26 13.60
CA ARG A 215 -36.47 -13.52 13.75
C ARG A 215 -37.57 -14.12 12.89
N TRP A 216 -37.26 -14.53 11.67
CA TRP A 216 -38.26 -15.07 10.75
C TRP A 216 -38.73 -16.46 11.20
N ASP A 217 -37.82 -17.29 11.70
CA ASP A 217 -38.11 -18.60 12.28
C ASP A 217 -39.06 -18.50 13.48
N MET A 218 -38.82 -17.55 14.40
CA MET A 218 -39.71 -17.24 15.54
C MET A 218 -41.17 -16.89 15.15
N PHE A 219 -41.43 -16.49 13.90
CA PHE A 219 -42.79 -16.19 13.39
C PHE A 219 -43.35 -17.32 12.50
N GLY A 220 -42.83 -18.54 12.60
CA GLY A 220 -43.31 -19.73 11.88
C GLY A 220 -42.59 -19.96 10.54
N GLY A 221 -41.37 -19.44 10.38
CA GLY A 221 -40.53 -19.67 9.21
C GLY A 221 -39.87 -21.05 9.28
N GLY A 222 -40.58 -22.13 8.94
CA GLY A 222 -40.06 -23.50 9.09
C GLY A 222 -38.71 -23.81 8.40
N THR A 223 -38.23 -25.05 8.53
CA THR A 223 -36.92 -25.67 8.12
C THR A 223 -35.96 -24.98 7.13
N MET A 224 -36.43 -24.19 6.18
CA MET A 224 -35.60 -23.39 5.28
C MET A 224 -34.96 -22.17 5.97
N ALA A 225 -35.66 -21.50 6.91
CA ALA A 225 -35.07 -20.40 7.67
C ALA A 225 -33.94 -20.89 8.58
N ASP A 226 -34.16 -22.02 9.26
CA ASP A 226 -33.14 -22.74 10.04
C ASP A 226 -31.86 -23.02 9.26
N ALA A 227 -31.99 -23.55 8.03
CA ALA A 227 -30.84 -23.89 7.20
C ALA A 227 -30.03 -22.64 6.79
N MET A 228 -30.71 -21.54 6.49
CA MET A 228 -30.06 -20.26 6.16
C MET A 228 -29.39 -19.62 7.38
N GLU A 229 -30.04 -19.68 8.54
CA GLU A 229 -29.49 -19.23 9.82
C GLU A 229 -28.20 -19.96 10.15
N ARG A 230 -28.21 -21.29 10.08
CA ARG A 230 -27.03 -22.12 10.34
C ARG A 230 -25.87 -21.80 9.38
N ASN A 231 -26.17 -21.62 8.10
CA ASN A 231 -25.16 -21.23 7.11
C ASN A 231 -24.56 -19.86 7.43
N ALA A 232 -25.40 -18.89 7.80
CA ALA A 232 -24.96 -17.56 8.18
C ALA A 232 -24.10 -17.59 9.46
N LEU A 233 -24.48 -18.35 10.48
CA LEU A 233 -23.68 -18.52 11.70
C LEU A 233 -22.33 -19.17 11.42
N ALA A 234 -22.27 -20.23 10.61
CA ALA A 234 -21.01 -20.88 10.25
C ALA A 234 -20.05 -19.94 9.49
N LYS A 235 -20.59 -19.11 8.59
CA LYS A 235 -19.79 -18.07 7.90
C LYS A 235 -19.31 -16.99 8.85
N SER A 236 -20.16 -16.56 9.79
CA SER A 236 -19.80 -15.59 10.82
C SER A 236 -18.64 -16.09 11.68
N ASP A 237 -18.72 -17.35 12.10
CA ASP A 237 -17.70 -18.00 12.92
C ASP A 237 -16.37 -18.13 12.19
N HIS A 238 -16.38 -18.63 10.95
CA HIS A 238 -15.16 -18.70 10.14
C HIS A 238 -14.49 -17.33 9.98
N ALA A 239 -15.25 -16.27 9.70
CA ALA A 239 -14.71 -14.92 9.58
C ALA A 239 -14.15 -14.38 10.92
N ALA A 240 -14.78 -14.72 12.05
CA ALA A 240 -14.27 -14.37 13.37
C ALA A 240 -12.96 -15.07 13.71
N MET A 241 -12.83 -16.36 13.38
CA MET A 241 -11.57 -17.11 13.54
C MET A 241 -10.44 -16.48 12.70
N GLN A 242 -10.74 -16.06 11.47
CA GLN A 242 -9.77 -15.35 10.63
C GLN A 242 -9.36 -14.02 11.28
N ALA A 243 -10.30 -13.26 11.85
CA ALA A 243 -9.97 -12.04 12.58
C ALA A 243 -9.03 -12.30 13.76
N GLN A 244 -9.28 -13.35 14.56
CA GLN A 244 -8.41 -13.72 15.68
C GLN A 244 -7.00 -14.09 15.21
N LEU A 245 -6.88 -14.87 14.13
CA LEU A 245 -5.59 -15.24 13.55
C LEU A 245 -4.79 -13.99 13.13
N GLN A 246 -5.46 -13.02 12.49
CA GLN A 246 -4.82 -11.77 12.08
C GLN A 246 -4.37 -10.92 13.28
N VAL A 247 -5.17 -10.88 14.35
CA VAL A 247 -4.78 -10.22 15.59
C VAL A 247 -3.57 -10.89 16.22
N SER A 248 -3.53 -12.22 16.27
CA SER A 248 -2.34 -12.95 16.77
C SER A 248 -1.10 -12.67 15.93
N LYS A 249 -1.23 -12.49 14.60
CA LYS A 249 -0.12 -12.04 13.75
C LYS A 249 0.33 -10.62 14.12
N ALA A 250 -0.60 -9.72 14.39
CA ALA A 250 -0.28 -8.36 14.83
C ALA A 250 0.49 -8.35 16.16
N GLN A 251 0.09 -9.19 17.12
CA GLN A 251 0.77 -9.34 18.42
C GLN A 251 2.18 -9.92 18.29
N LYS A 252 2.39 -10.85 17.35
CA LYS A 252 3.73 -11.39 17.05
C LYS A 252 4.64 -10.34 16.42
N ALA A 253 4.07 -9.44 15.62
CA ALA A 253 4.82 -8.37 14.98
C ALA A 253 5.16 -7.25 15.97
N SER A 254 4.20 -6.79 16.77
CA SER A 254 4.40 -5.75 17.78
C SER A 254 3.92 -6.20 19.16
N PRO A 255 4.79 -6.19 20.19
CA PRO A 255 4.41 -6.54 21.56
C PRO A 255 3.48 -5.50 22.21
N PHE A 256 3.30 -4.33 21.59
CA PHE A 256 2.43 -3.27 22.10
C PHE A 256 0.96 -3.47 21.73
N VAL A 257 0.66 -4.39 20.80
CA VAL A 257 -0.72 -4.75 20.44
C VAL A 257 -1.33 -5.57 21.57
N GLN A 258 -2.34 -5.02 22.23
CA GLN A 258 -3.00 -5.71 23.33
C GLN A 258 -3.86 -6.89 22.86
N SER A 259 -4.11 -7.82 23.78
CA SER A 259 -5.10 -8.87 23.55
C SER A 259 -6.50 -8.27 23.46
N LEU A 260 -7.30 -8.83 22.55
CA LEU A 260 -8.69 -8.42 22.43
C LEU A 260 -9.47 -8.83 23.67
N PRO A 261 -10.56 -8.11 24.00
CA PRO A 261 -11.56 -8.62 24.92
C PRO A 261 -11.94 -10.03 24.47
N ASN A 262 -12.07 -10.97 25.40
CA ASN A 262 -12.60 -12.29 25.07
C ASN A 262 -14.00 -12.09 24.46
N PHE A 263 -14.12 -12.28 23.14
CA PHE A 263 -15.39 -12.48 22.48
C PHE A 263 -15.49 -13.97 22.23
N ASN A 264 -16.32 -14.61 23.04
CA ASN A 264 -16.50 -16.05 22.94
C ASN A 264 -17.71 -16.25 22.05
N ILE A 265 -17.50 -16.38 20.73
CA ILE A 265 -18.49 -17.12 19.92
C ILE A 265 -18.37 -18.56 20.41
N ASN A 266 -19.00 -18.90 21.52
CA ASN A 266 -18.68 -20.07 22.35
C ASN A 266 -18.40 -21.32 21.48
N HIS A 267 -17.11 -21.62 21.27
CA HIS A 267 -16.58 -22.54 20.24
C HIS A 267 -16.95 -24.02 20.50
N GLY A 268 -17.63 -24.30 21.61
CA GLY A 268 -18.00 -25.65 22.01
C GLY A 268 -19.41 -25.71 22.61
N HIS A 269 -19.82 -24.74 23.42
CA HIS A 269 -21.06 -24.86 24.18
C HIS A 269 -22.33 -24.38 23.45
N ILE A 270 -22.27 -23.39 22.55
CA ILE A 270 -23.48 -23.01 21.79
C ILE A 270 -23.78 -24.05 20.71
N PHE A 271 -22.75 -24.64 20.10
CA PHE A 271 -22.91 -25.72 19.12
C PHE A 271 -22.97 -27.13 19.75
N SER A 272 -22.74 -27.32 21.05
CA SER A 272 -22.99 -28.62 21.71
C SER A 272 -24.26 -28.62 22.55
N ASP A 273 -24.52 -27.59 23.35
CA ASP A 273 -25.66 -27.57 24.29
C ASP A 273 -26.98 -27.29 23.57
N VAL A 274 -26.96 -26.64 22.40
CA VAL A 274 -28.16 -26.43 21.56
C VAL A 274 -28.38 -27.60 20.58
N PHE A 275 -27.40 -28.48 20.39
CA PHE A 275 -27.48 -29.52 19.36
C PHE A 275 -28.21 -30.81 19.80
N PHE A 276 -28.61 -30.96 21.07
CA PHE A 276 -29.24 -32.21 21.54
C PHE A 276 -30.48 -32.13 22.46
N ASP A 277 -30.91 -30.98 22.99
CA ASP A 277 -32.19 -30.91 23.74
C ASP A 277 -33.26 -30.14 22.96
N ASN A 278 -34.02 -30.91 22.18
CA ASN A 278 -35.32 -30.52 21.67
C ASN A 278 -36.18 -29.95 22.82
N ILE A 279 -36.81 -28.77 22.60
CA ILE A 279 -37.82 -28.09 23.43
C ILE A 279 -37.20 -27.03 24.39
N PHE A 280 -37.66 -25.76 24.29
CA PHE A 280 -37.30 -24.53 25.05
C PHE A 280 -36.11 -23.70 24.48
N THR A 281 -36.19 -22.72 23.56
CA THR A 281 -37.25 -21.88 22.96
C THR A 281 -36.53 -21.07 21.86
N ASP A 282 -37.06 -20.87 20.65
CA ASP A 282 -36.41 -20.09 19.57
C ASP A 282 -35.98 -18.68 20.04
N MET A 283 -36.71 -18.12 20.99
CA MET A 283 -36.38 -16.87 21.70
C MET A 283 -35.05 -16.92 22.46
N ARG A 284 -34.69 -18.04 23.09
CA ARG A 284 -33.43 -18.19 23.82
C ARG A 284 -32.25 -18.21 22.86
N PHE A 285 -32.35 -18.99 21.78
CA PHE A 285 -31.34 -19.05 20.74
C PHE A 285 -31.16 -17.68 20.05
N HIS A 286 -32.27 -16.99 19.76
CA HIS A 286 -32.25 -15.62 19.27
C HIS A 286 -31.47 -14.66 20.19
N GLU A 287 -31.72 -14.71 21.50
CA GLU A 287 -30.99 -13.88 22.47
C GLU A 287 -29.50 -14.26 22.58
N GLU A 288 -29.12 -15.52 22.35
CA GLU A 288 -27.71 -15.91 22.28
C GLU A 288 -27.00 -15.34 21.05
N ILE A 289 -27.63 -15.42 19.87
CA ILE A 289 -27.07 -14.83 18.63
C ILE A 289 -26.93 -13.31 18.81
N LYS A 290 -27.90 -12.67 19.46
CA LYS A 290 -27.89 -11.23 19.73
C LYS A 290 -26.78 -10.85 20.71
N ARG A 291 -26.55 -11.66 21.75
CA ARG A 291 -25.41 -11.51 22.66
C ARG A 291 -24.08 -11.62 21.91
N ALA A 292 -23.92 -12.66 21.09
CA ALA A 292 -22.71 -12.89 20.29
C ALA A 292 -22.46 -11.74 19.29
N ALA A 293 -23.51 -11.19 18.67
CA ALA A 293 -23.40 -10.03 17.79
C ALA A 293 -22.87 -8.79 18.56
N GLY A 294 -23.37 -8.57 19.78
CA GLY A 294 -22.89 -7.49 20.65
C GLY A 294 -21.43 -7.68 21.11
N GLU A 295 -21.01 -8.93 21.36
CA GLU A 295 -19.60 -9.26 21.67
C GLU A 295 -18.68 -8.99 20.48
N LEU A 296 -19.07 -9.41 19.27
CA LEU A 296 -18.34 -9.15 18.03
C LEU A 296 -18.16 -7.64 17.78
N GLN A 297 -19.22 -6.85 17.97
CA GLN A 297 -19.13 -5.39 17.83
C GLN A 297 -18.18 -4.75 18.85
N ARG A 298 -18.17 -5.24 20.10
CA ARG A 298 -17.21 -4.75 21.11
C ARG A 298 -15.77 -5.11 20.76
N ALA A 299 -15.55 -6.34 20.28
CA ALA A 299 -14.23 -6.80 19.84
C ALA A 299 -13.73 -5.99 18.63
N GLU A 300 -14.60 -5.71 17.66
CA GLU A 300 -14.32 -4.86 16.52
C GLU A 300 -13.91 -3.44 16.94
N GLY A 301 -14.63 -2.85 17.89
CA GLY A 301 -14.24 -1.58 18.51
C GLY A 301 -12.85 -1.62 19.15
N ALA A 302 -12.51 -2.72 19.84
CA ALA A 302 -11.19 -2.90 20.42
C ALA A 302 -10.08 -3.04 19.35
N VAL A 303 -10.30 -3.80 18.28
CA VAL A 303 -9.35 -3.91 17.15
C VAL A 303 -9.15 -2.54 16.48
N LYS A 304 -10.24 -1.79 16.25
CA LYS A 304 -10.17 -0.44 15.68
C LYS A 304 -9.35 0.51 16.56
N ASN A 305 -9.54 0.46 17.87
CA ASN A 305 -8.74 1.25 18.82
C ASN A 305 -7.26 0.86 18.79
N GLU A 306 -6.94 -0.45 18.76
CA GLU A 306 -5.55 -0.89 18.63
C GLU A 306 -4.93 -0.52 17.29
N LEU A 307 -5.70 -0.53 16.20
CA LEU A 307 -5.22 -0.03 14.91
C LEU A 307 -4.86 1.46 14.99
N THR A 308 -5.67 2.29 15.66
CA THR A 308 -5.37 3.71 15.85
C THR A 308 -4.08 3.91 16.62
N LYS A 309 -3.91 3.24 17.78
CA LYS A 309 -2.66 3.31 18.57
C LYS A 309 -1.45 2.83 17.77
N THR A 310 -1.61 1.77 16.97
CA THR A 310 -0.54 1.22 16.11
C THR A 310 -0.16 2.23 15.02
N LYS A 311 -1.13 2.93 14.42
CA LYS A 311 -0.86 4.01 13.45
C LYS A 311 -0.10 5.17 14.09
N GLU A 312 -0.46 5.56 15.31
CA GLU A 312 0.27 6.61 16.05
C GLU A 312 1.73 6.23 16.29
N ARG A 313 1.98 5.00 16.77
CA ARG A 313 3.35 4.49 16.97
C ARG A 313 4.13 4.41 15.66
N GLN A 314 3.51 3.88 14.60
CA GLN A 314 4.11 3.79 13.28
C GLN A 314 4.47 5.18 12.72
N SER A 315 3.61 6.18 12.92
CA SER A 315 3.87 7.55 12.48
C SER A 315 4.99 8.20 13.28
N ALA A 316 5.05 7.99 14.60
CA ALA A 316 6.13 8.51 15.44
C ALA A 316 7.49 7.89 15.05
N LEU A 317 7.52 6.57 14.86
CA LEU A 317 8.71 5.86 14.35
C LEU A 317 9.06 6.28 12.93
N GLY A 318 8.09 6.62 12.08
CA GLY A 318 8.34 7.12 10.73
C GLY A 318 9.08 8.46 10.73
N THR A 319 8.72 9.36 11.65
CA THR A 319 9.43 10.62 11.86
C THR A 319 10.85 10.38 12.37
N GLU A 320 11.03 9.50 13.35
CA GLU A 320 12.35 9.14 13.88
C GLU A 320 13.22 8.49 12.79
N LEU A 321 12.65 7.56 12.01
CA LEU A 321 13.33 6.87 10.91
C LEU A 321 13.86 7.86 9.88
N SER A 322 13.05 8.86 9.52
CA SER A 322 13.47 9.95 8.61
C SER A 322 14.61 10.78 9.19
N GLN A 323 14.60 11.07 10.49
CA GLN A 323 15.71 11.75 11.15
C GLN A 323 16.99 10.90 11.12
N ARG A 324 16.91 9.62 11.47
CA ARG A 324 18.04 8.68 11.43
C ARG A 324 18.59 8.48 10.02
N GLU A 325 17.72 8.44 9.01
CA GLU A 325 18.11 8.35 7.61
C GLU A 325 18.95 9.57 7.18
N ASN A 326 18.55 10.77 7.60
CA ASN A 326 19.30 12.00 7.33
C ASN A 326 20.64 12.03 8.08
N GLU A 327 20.68 11.61 9.36
CA GLU A 327 21.92 11.48 10.14
C GLU A 327 22.89 10.48 9.51
N LEU A 328 22.38 9.33 9.08
CA LEU A 328 23.16 8.31 8.37
C LEU A 328 23.68 8.83 7.03
N LYS A 329 22.86 9.58 6.28
CA LYS A 329 23.29 10.18 5.01
C LYS A 329 24.46 11.14 5.23
N ARG A 330 24.35 12.05 6.20
CA ARG A 330 25.42 13.02 6.54
C ARG A 330 26.72 12.32 6.95
N THR A 331 26.63 11.32 7.81
CA THR A 331 27.83 10.58 8.25
C THR A 331 28.49 9.79 7.13
N ARG A 332 27.72 9.27 6.17
CA ARG A 332 28.25 8.66 4.94
C ARG A 332 28.94 9.67 4.02
N GLU A 333 28.33 10.82 3.81
CA GLU A 333 28.92 11.92 3.03
C GLU A 333 30.24 12.39 3.66
N GLU A 334 30.28 12.57 4.99
CA GLU A 334 31.49 12.91 5.74
C GLU A 334 32.58 11.83 5.61
N LEU A 335 32.22 10.55 5.72
CA LEU A 335 33.17 9.44 5.54
C LEU A 335 33.75 9.40 4.12
N GLN A 336 32.90 9.54 3.11
CA GLN A 336 33.32 9.58 1.71
C GLN A 336 34.25 10.78 1.45
N LYS A 337 33.97 11.94 2.04
CA LYS A 337 34.82 13.12 1.93
C LYS A 337 36.20 12.89 2.53
N ILE A 338 36.28 12.36 3.75
CA ILE A 338 37.56 12.05 4.41
C ILE A 338 38.37 11.05 3.55
N ARG A 339 37.73 10.00 3.04
CA ARG A 339 38.38 9.04 2.14
C ARG A 339 38.90 9.71 0.87
N SER A 340 38.13 10.60 0.26
CA SER A 340 38.58 11.38 -0.91
C SER A 340 39.79 12.28 -0.58
N GLU A 341 39.77 12.98 0.55
CA GLU A 341 40.88 13.82 1.01
C GLU A 341 42.16 12.99 1.26
N ILE A 342 42.02 11.76 1.77
CA ILE A 342 43.12 10.82 1.95
C ILE A 342 43.73 10.41 0.61
N PHE A 343 42.91 10.13 -0.39
CA PHE A 343 43.37 9.84 -1.75
C PHE A 343 44.18 11.01 -2.32
N GLU A 344 43.66 12.24 -2.24
CA GLU A 344 44.36 13.43 -2.70
C GLU A 344 45.71 13.64 -1.98
N LYS A 345 45.74 13.52 -0.65
CA LYS A 345 46.96 13.66 0.15
C LYS A 345 48.04 12.65 -0.29
N VAL A 346 47.69 11.38 -0.43
CA VAL A 346 48.64 10.32 -0.84
C VAL A 346 49.15 10.54 -2.27
N LEU A 347 48.30 11.01 -3.18
CA LEU A 347 48.71 11.32 -4.57
C LEU A 347 49.68 12.52 -4.62
N ASN A 348 49.41 13.58 -3.84
CA ASN A 348 50.26 14.76 -3.76
C ASN A 348 51.65 14.43 -3.18
N GLU A 349 51.72 13.69 -2.07
CA GLU A 349 52.98 13.26 -1.46
C GLU A 349 53.86 12.43 -2.42
N ARG A 350 53.24 11.64 -3.30
CA ARG A 350 53.95 10.90 -4.35
C ARG A 350 54.49 11.83 -5.44
N GLY A 351 53.70 12.82 -5.86
CA GLY A 351 54.11 13.81 -6.84
C GLY A 351 55.33 14.62 -6.39
N GLU A 352 55.35 15.04 -5.14
CA GLU A 352 56.46 15.76 -4.51
C GLU A 352 57.73 14.90 -4.41
N LYS A 353 57.63 13.66 -3.91
CA LYS A 353 58.76 12.72 -3.84
C LYS A 353 59.33 12.37 -5.23
N GLY A 354 58.46 12.26 -6.24
CA GLY A 354 58.88 12.03 -7.63
C GLY A 354 59.57 13.23 -8.28
N ALA A 355 59.24 14.45 -7.87
CA ALA A 355 59.90 15.68 -8.30
C ALA A 355 61.25 15.88 -7.62
N GLU A 356 61.35 15.62 -6.31
CA GLU A 356 62.61 15.68 -5.56
C GLU A 356 63.62 14.64 -6.04
N SER A 357 63.18 13.40 -6.29
CA SER A 357 64.07 12.35 -6.78
C SER A 357 64.64 12.65 -8.18
N LYS A 358 63.89 13.37 -9.02
CA LYS A 358 64.38 13.85 -10.33
C LYS A 358 65.29 15.07 -10.23
N ALA A 359 65.14 15.88 -9.18
CA ALA A 359 65.99 17.05 -8.95
C ALA A 359 67.36 16.70 -8.37
N VAL A 360 67.52 15.51 -7.77
CA VAL A 360 68.80 15.02 -7.21
C VAL A 360 69.63 14.22 -8.25
N GLU A 361 69.02 13.80 -9.36
CA GLU A 361 69.69 13.11 -10.47
C GLU A 361 70.20 14.05 -11.59
N VAL A 362 70.00 15.36 -11.45
CA VAL A 362 70.57 16.42 -12.33
C VAL A 362 71.68 17.14 -11.58
#